data_AF-A0A852K9N7-F1
#
_entry.id   AF-A0A852K9N7-F1
#
_cell.length_a   1.000
_cell.length_b   1.000
_cell.length_c   1.000
_cell.angle_alpha   90.00
_cell.angle_beta   90.00
_cell.angle_gamma   90.00
#
_symmetry.space_group_name_H-M   'P 1'
#
loop_
_entity.id
_entity.type
_entity.pdbx_description
1 polymer ?
#
loop_
_entity_poly.entity_id
_entity_poly.type
_entity_poly.pdbx_seq_one_letter_code
_entity_poly.pdbx_strand_id
1 'polypeptide(L)'
;ELANAGRPLFPGNDVDDQLKRIFRYPCAEQWPAMAKLPDYKPYPMYPATTSLVNVVPKLNATGRDLLQNLLKCNPVQRISAEEALQHPYFTDFCPP
;
A
#
# COMPACT_ATOMS: atom_id res chain seq x y z
N GLU A 1 8.53 4.55 4.04
CA GLU A 1 9.49 5.58 4.52
C GLU A 1 10.93 5.10 4.49
N LEU A 2 11.24 3.95 5.12
CA LEU A 2 12.59 3.35 5.07
C LEU A 2 13.14 3.22 3.64
N ALA A 3 12.32 2.69 2.72
CA ALA A 3 12.66 2.56 1.30
C ALA A 3 12.54 3.87 0.48
N ASN A 4 12.20 5.01 1.11
CA ASN A 4 11.94 6.30 0.47
C ASN A 4 12.65 7.46 1.19
N ALA A 5 13.89 7.24 1.65
CA ALA A 5 14.71 8.28 2.29
C ALA A 5 14.04 9.01 3.48
N GLY A 6 13.22 8.28 4.27
CA GLY A 6 12.50 8.83 5.41
C GLY A 6 11.30 9.70 5.05
N ARG A 7 10.93 9.80 3.77
CA ARG A 7 9.76 10.58 3.34
C ARG A 7 8.48 9.75 3.48
N PRO A 8 7.40 10.32 4.06
CA PRO A 8 6.10 9.68 4.13
C PRO A 8 5.56 9.36 2.73
N LEU A 9 4.97 8.17 2.61
CA LEU A 9 4.38 7.71 1.34
C LEU A 9 3.07 8.47 1.02
N PHE A 10 2.32 8.81 2.07
CA PHE A 10 1.04 9.50 1.97
C PHE A 10 1.00 10.66 2.98
N PRO A 11 1.63 11.81 2.67
CA PRO A 11 1.60 12.98 3.55
C PRO A 11 0.29 13.78 3.35
N GLY A 12 -0.81 13.32 3.93
CA GLY A 12 -2.09 14.03 3.92
C GLY A 12 -2.17 15.13 4.97
N ASN A 13 -2.83 16.24 4.63
CA ASN A 13 -3.07 17.34 5.58
C ASN A 13 -4.33 17.15 6.43
N ASP A 14 -5.28 16.36 5.93
CA ASP A 14 -6.53 16.00 6.60
C ASP A 14 -7.01 14.62 6.11
N VAL A 15 -8.15 14.14 6.61
CA VAL A 15 -8.71 12.81 6.27
C VAL A 15 -9.00 12.69 4.76
N ASP A 16 -9.52 13.74 4.14
CA ASP A 16 -9.90 13.71 2.73
C ASP A 16 -8.68 13.73 1.82
N ASP A 17 -7.69 14.58 2.10
CA ASP A 17 -6.41 14.61 1.40
C ASP A 17 -5.64 13.28 1.58
N GLN A 18 -5.67 12.69 2.78
CA GLN A 18 -5.06 11.40 3.05
C GLN A 18 -5.66 10.30 2.17
N LEU A 19 -6.99 10.20 2.12
CA LEU A 19 -7.68 9.18 1.31
C LEU A 19 -7.44 9.39 -0.19
N LYS A 20 -7.48 10.63 -0.69
CA LYS A 20 -7.15 10.93 -2.09
C LYS A 20 -5.73 10.49 -2.45
N ARG A 21 -4.76 10.65 -1.54
CA ARG A 21 -3.37 10.22 -1.76
C ARG A 21 -3.26 8.70 -1.79
N ILE A 22 -3.89 8.01 -0.85
CA ILE A 22 -3.89 6.54 -0.79
C ILE A 22 -4.51 5.97 -2.07
N PHE A 23 -5.66 6.48 -2.50
CA PHE A 23 -6.40 5.93 -3.63
C PHE A 23 -5.75 6.18 -5.00
N ARG A 24 -4.76 7.09 -5.11
CA ARG A 24 -3.94 7.26 -6.33
C ARG A 24 -2.98 6.10 -6.60
N TYR A 25 -2.71 5.27 -5.59
CA TYR A 25 -1.95 4.04 -5.72
C TYR A 25 -2.90 2.91 -6.11
N PRO A 26 -2.41 1.79 -6.68
CA PRO A 26 -3.25 0.65 -7.07
C PRO A 26 -4.09 0.12 -5.91
N CYS A 27 -5.24 0.75 -5.73
CA CYS A 27 -6.34 0.47 -4.81
C CYS A 27 -7.56 0.01 -5.63
N ALA A 28 -7.33 -0.39 -6.89
CA ALA A 28 -8.34 -0.70 -7.88
C ALA A 28 -9.06 -2.05 -7.63
N GLU A 29 -8.80 -2.71 -6.50
CA GLU A 29 -9.57 -3.88 -6.10
C GLU A 29 -10.95 -3.46 -5.61
N GLN A 30 -11.97 -4.17 -6.09
CA GLN A 30 -13.33 -4.01 -5.63
C GLN A 30 -13.40 -4.35 -4.14
N TRP A 31 -13.68 -3.35 -3.31
CA TRP A 31 -14.03 -3.52 -1.91
C TRP A 31 -15.50 -3.13 -1.71
N PRO A 32 -16.49 -3.99 -2.05
CA PRO A 32 -17.90 -3.63 -2.03
C PRO A 32 -18.40 -3.19 -0.64
N ALA A 33 -17.80 -3.73 0.42
CA ALA A 33 -18.13 -3.37 1.79
C ALA A 33 -17.65 -1.96 2.18
N MET A 34 -16.76 -1.32 1.40
CA MET A 34 -16.31 0.05 1.63
C MET A 34 -17.48 1.04 1.70
N ALA A 35 -18.49 0.86 0.84
CA ALA A 35 -19.67 1.72 0.77
C ALA A 35 -20.56 1.64 2.03
N LYS A 36 -20.32 0.66 2.91
CA LYS A 36 -21.07 0.45 4.17
C LYS A 36 -20.34 1.04 5.39
N LEU A 37 -19.16 1.62 5.21
CA LEU A 37 -18.41 2.22 6.31
C LEU A 37 -19.10 3.50 6.81
N PRO A 38 -19.08 3.79 8.13
CA PRO A 38 -19.83 4.90 8.73
C PRO A 38 -19.58 6.27 8.08
N ASP A 39 -18.33 6.55 7.71
CA ASP A 39 -17.90 7.84 7.14
C ASP A 39 -17.62 7.76 5.62
N TYR A 40 -18.15 6.73 4.94
CA TYR A 40 -17.92 6.54 3.51
C TYR A 40 -18.40 7.75 2.70
N LYS A 41 -17.54 8.18 1.78
CA LYS A 41 -17.87 9.15 0.72
C LYS A 41 -17.39 8.59 -0.61
N PRO A 42 -18.13 8.82 -1.71
CA PRO A 42 -17.65 8.43 -3.02
C PRO A 42 -16.38 9.21 -3.37
N TYR A 43 -15.31 8.48 -3.70
CA TYR A 43 -14.07 9.05 -4.22
C TYR A 43 -13.98 8.85 -5.74
N PRO A 44 -13.29 9.74 -6.48
CA PRO A 44 -13.01 9.54 -7.89
C PRO A 44 -12.32 8.19 -8.13
N MET A 45 -12.62 7.55 -9.25
CA MET A 45 -11.82 6.42 -9.72
C MET A 45 -10.46 6.93 -10.17
N TYR A 46 -9.43 6.67 -9.36
CA TYR A 46 -8.07 6.97 -9.74
C TYR A 46 -7.53 5.81 -10.57
N PRO A 47 -7.01 6.08 -11.78
CA PRO A 47 -6.36 5.03 -12.55
C PRO A 47 -5.11 4.60 -11.77
N ALA A 48 -4.90 3.28 -11.65
CA ALA A 48 -3.76 2.66 -10.97
C ALA A 48 -2.44 2.88 -11.73
N THR A 49 -2.08 4.16 -11.92
CA THR A 49 -1.01 4.63 -12.79
C THR A 49 0.28 4.87 -12.03
N THR A 50 0.19 5.01 -10.70
CA THR A 50 1.36 5.23 -9.85
C THR A 50 2.11 3.92 -9.63
N SER A 51 3.16 3.70 -10.42
CA SER A 51 4.09 2.59 -10.21
C SER A 51 4.91 2.81 -8.94
N LEU A 52 4.94 1.83 -8.04
CA LEU A 52 5.79 1.84 -6.85
C LEU A 52 7.28 1.93 -7.19
N VAL A 53 7.69 1.57 -8.41
CA VAL A 53 9.08 1.71 -8.88
C VAL A 53 9.57 3.16 -8.74
N ASN A 54 8.71 4.13 -9.04
CA ASN A 54 9.08 5.54 -8.97
C ASN A 54 9.09 6.09 -7.54
N VAL A 55 8.40 5.40 -6.63
CA VAL A 55 8.13 5.90 -5.26
C VAL A 55 9.08 5.28 -4.24
N VAL A 56 9.48 4.03 -4.45
CA VAL A 56 10.47 3.31 -3.64
C VAL A 56 11.57 2.75 -4.54
N PRO A 57 12.38 3.61 -5.18
CA PRO A 57 13.35 3.18 -6.20
C PRO A 57 14.45 2.27 -5.63
N LYS A 58 14.72 2.35 -4.32
CA LYS A 58 15.71 1.50 -3.63
C LYS A 58 15.20 0.09 -3.32
N LEU A 59 13.89 -0.14 -3.43
CA LEU A 59 13.28 -1.42 -3.13
C LEU A 59 13.28 -2.29 -4.39
N ASN A 60 13.79 -3.52 -4.32
CA ASN A 60 13.80 -4.45 -5.45
C ASN A 60 12.38 -4.93 -5.82
N ALA A 61 12.25 -5.74 -6.88
CA ALA A 61 10.95 -6.23 -7.34
C ALA A 61 10.20 -6.99 -6.23
N THR A 62 10.88 -7.90 -5.54
CA THR A 62 10.31 -8.69 -4.44
C THR A 62 9.86 -7.85 -3.25
N GLY A 63 10.62 -6.81 -2.90
CA GLY A 63 10.23 -5.89 -1.84
C GLY A 63 9.05 -5.01 -2.23
N ARG A 64 8.97 -4.60 -3.50
CA ARG A 64 7.79 -3.87 -4.01
C ARG A 64 6.56 -4.75 -4.02
N ASP A 65 6.69 -6.04 -4.32
CA ASP A 65 5.60 -7.02 -4.21
C ASP A 65 5.09 -7.14 -2.76
N LEU A 66 6.00 -7.33 -1.79
CA LEU A 66 5.65 -7.31 -0.36
C LEU A 66 4.94 -6.01 0.02
N LEU A 67 5.44 -4.86 -0.45
CA LEU A 67 4.84 -3.57 -0.18
C LEU A 67 3.43 -3.45 -0.77
N GLN A 68 3.16 -4.02 -1.95
CA GLN A 68 1.81 -4.07 -2.54
C GLN A 68 0.86 -4.92 -1.69
N ASN A 69 1.33 -6.06 -1.19
CA ASN A 69 0.57 -6.94 -0.32
C ASN A 69 0.26 -6.29 1.06
N LEU A 70 1.15 -5.44 1.56
CA LEU A 70 0.94 -4.66 2.78
C LEU A 70 -0.02 -3.47 2.58
N LEU A 71 0.03 -2.80 1.41
CA LEU A 71 -0.73 -1.59 1.11
C LEU A 71 -2.13 -1.87 0.51
N LYS A 72 -2.68 -3.05 0.73
CA LYS A 72 -4.04 -3.39 0.32
C LYS A 72 -5.06 -2.48 1.01
N CYS A 73 -5.94 -1.91 0.20
CA CYS A 73 -7.02 -1.04 0.66
C CYS A 73 -8.12 -1.81 1.40
N ASN A 74 -8.52 -2.97 0.87
CA ASN A 74 -9.37 -3.89 1.60
C ASN A 74 -8.53 -4.55 2.71
N PRO A 75 -8.85 -4.33 3.99
CA PRO A 75 -8.05 -4.84 5.10
C PRO A 75 -8.00 -6.38 5.13
N VAL A 76 -9.02 -7.07 4.60
CA VAL A 76 -9.08 -8.54 4.56
C VAL A 76 -8.08 -9.13 3.56
N GLN A 77 -7.67 -8.36 2.55
CA GLN A 77 -6.69 -8.79 1.56
C GLN A 77 -5.25 -8.46 1.96
N ARG A 78 -5.06 -7.71 3.06
CA ARG A 78 -3.73 -7.35 3.53
C ARG A 78 -3.03 -8.59 4.09
N ILE A 79 -1.81 -8.81 3.62
CA ILE A 79 -0.95 -9.89 4.14
C ILE A 79 -0.79 -9.77 5.66
N SER A 80 -0.89 -10.90 6.37
CA SER A 80 -0.64 -10.94 7.80
C SER A 80 0.86 -10.75 8.11
N ALA A 81 1.18 -10.45 9.37
CA ALA A 81 2.58 -10.34 9.79
C ALA A 81 3.32 -11.69 9.64
N GLU A 82 2.66 -12.80 9.92
CA GLU A 82 3.23 -14.15 9.79
C GLU A 82 3.56 -14.47 8.32
N GLU A 83 2.61 -14.26 7.41
CA GLU A 83 2.84 -14.45 5.97
C GLU A 83 3.89 -13.49 5.42
N ALA A 84 3.94 -12.25 5.90
CA ALA A 84 4.93 -11.26 5.49
C ALA A 84 6.36 -11.70 5.85
N LEU A 85 6.56 -12.34 7.00
CA LEU A 85 7.88 -12.88 7.40
C LEU A 85 8.32 -14.06 6.52
N GLN A 86 7.37 -14.82 5.98
CA GLN A 86 7.63 -15.92 5.03
C GLN A 86 7.79 -15.43 3.58
N HIS A 87 7.64 -14.13 3.32
CA HIS A 87 7.71 -13.58 1.97
C HIS A 87 9.11 -13.77 1.36
N PRO A 88 9.24 -14.02 0.05
CA PRO A 88 10.53 -14.09 -0.66
C PRO A 88 11.45 -12.87 -0.52
N TYR A 89 10.97 -11.79 0.09
CA TYR A 89 11.79 -10.63 0.39
C TYR A 89 12.76 -10.90 1.54
N PHE A 90 12.43 -11.84 2.43
CA PHE A 90 13.23 -12.19 3.61
C PHE A 90 13.96 -13.53 3.48
N THR A 91 13.89 -14.23 2.35
CA THR A 91 14.49 -15.58 2.20
C THR A 91 16.01 -15.61 2.34
N ASP A 92 16.69 -14.54 1.91
CA ASP A 92 18.15 -14.41 2.03
C ASP A 92 18.57 -13.68 3.31
N PHE A 93 17.62 -13.37 4.18
CA PHE A 93 17.88 -12.69 5.44
C PHE A 93 18.24 -13.74 6.49
N CYS A 94 19.53 -13.84 6.81
CA CYS A 94 19.97 -14.63 7.95
C CYS A 94 19.60 -13.85 9.23
N PRO A 95 18.71 -14.37 10.09
CA PRO A 95 18.48 -13.74 11.39
C PRO A 95 19.78 -13.79 12.20
N PRO A 96 20.09 -12.76 13.01
CA PRO A 96 21.17 -12.84 13.99
C PRO A 96 20.92 -13.92 15.04
#